data_AF-B4G3E6-F1
#
_entry.id   AF-B4G3E6-F1
#
_cell.length_a   1.000
_cell.length_b   1.000
_cell.length_c   1.000
_cell.angle_alpha   90.00
_cell.angle_beta   90.00
_cell.angle_gamma   90.00
#
_symmetry.space_group_name_H-M   'P 1'
#
loop_
_entity.id
_entity.type
_entity.pdbx_description
1 polymer ?
#
loop_
_entity_poly.entity_id
_entity_poly.type
_entity_poly.pdbx_seq_one_letter_code
_entity_poly.pdbx_strand_id
1 'polypeptide(L)'
;MATTTTTQPPRNCVVQRPYQSDQLIREGSSKRIYSLDDAECSELCSCGEALTLTCHALCVPFAPCRTALAFYSHASPAYQAFRGRCLCYSGRFICMKPPLGEYILPGGVFLLLGYSAADEALLRPHTNLGVQDAVRALQQYVTTYIDNQTQCTLTLFNMTEENIIIAARLPHDGKLKDIELLRKEKDECTAILKTISHQINTEHNELQSHRLLSIFKMSEVEVIWPESTSAAQSGHGQARGCHRLLHLALLLSLAYLSTTTLRMSDASRQGRLGLAT
;
A
#
# COMPACT_ATOMS: atom_id res chain seq x y z
N MET A 1 -1.62 -53.32 9.79
CA MET A 1 -0.48 -52.57 10.34
C MET A 1 -0.93 -51.14 10.55
N ALA A 2 -1.06 -50.69 11.80
CA ALA A 2 -1.44 -49.32 12.13
C ALA A 2 -0.16 -48.49 12.27
N THR A 3 -0.01 -47.46 11.44
CA THR A 3 1.07 -46.47 11.51
C THR A 3 0.84 -45.57 12.71
N THR A 4 1.55 -45.83 13.81
CA THR A 4 1.59 -44.94 14.98
C THR A 4 2.42 -43.71 14.63
N THR A 5 1.77 -42.62 14.26
CA THR A 5 2.40 -41.31 14.11
C THR A 5 2.71 -40.78 15.51
N THR A 6 3.93 -41.00 16.00
CA THR A 6 4.37 -40.45 17.29
C THR A 6 4.58 -38.94 17.12
N THR A 7 3.62 -38.12 17.50
CA THR A 7 3.81 -36.66 17.60
C THR A 7 4.72 -36.35 18.79
N GLN A 8 6.02 -36.36 18.54
CA GLN A 8 7.02 -35.88 19.50
C GLN A 8 6.74 -34.39 19.80
N PRO A 9 6.81 -33.93 21.06
CA PRO A 9 6.50 -32.55 21.42
C PRO A 9 7.41 -31.56 20.66
N PRO A 10 6.88 -30.40 20.24
CA PRO A 10 7.64 -29.43 19.47
C PRO A 10 8.84 -28.95 20.28
N ARG A 11 10.04 -29.14 19.72
CA ARG A 11 11.29 -28.70 20.32
C ARG A 11 11.52 -27.24 19.93
N ASN A 12 11.91 -26.42 20.89
CA ASN A 12 12.14 -24.99 20.69
C ASN A 12 13.52 -24.58 21.20
N CYS A 13 14.17 -23.66 20.50
CA CYS A 13 15.25 -22.86 21.03
C CYS A 13 14.67 -21.69 21.84
N VAL A 14 15.39 -21.28 22.90
CA VAL A 14 15.02 -20.12 23.72
C VAL A 14 16.05 -19.02 23.47
N VAL A 15 15.59 -17.84 23.10
CA VAL A 15 16.42 -16.64 23.01
C VAL A 15 16.11 -15.75 24.21
N GLN A 16 17.13 -15.51 25.03
CA GLN A 16 17.04 -14.61 26.17
C GLN A 16 17.78 -13.31 25.85
N ARG A 17 17.14 -12.17 26.14
CA ARG A 17 17.72 -10.84 26.01
C ARG A 17 17.43 -10.04 27.27
N PRO A 18 18.34 -9.16 27.70
CA PRO A 18 18.04 -8.24 28.79
C PRO A 18 16.74 -7.47 28.51
N TYR A 19 15.89 -7.33 29.52
CA TYR A 19 14.66 -6.53 29.47
C TYR A 19 13.57 -6.98 28.47
N GLN A 20 13.74 -8.13 27.80
CA GLN A 20 12.74 -8.73 26.92
C GLN A 20 12.26 -10.07 27.49
N SER A 21 11.03 -10.46 27.15
CA SER A 21 10.54 -11.80 27.43
C SER A 21 11.27 -12.84 26.58
N ASP A 22 11.43 -14.03 27.15
CA ASP A 22 12.02 -15.19 26.47
C ASP A 22 11.30 -15.45 25.14
N GLN A 23 12.06 -15.44 24.05
CA GLN A 23 11.53 -15.72 22.72
C GLN A 23 11.72 -17.20 22.39
N LEU A 24 10.61 -17.88 22.14
CA LEU A 24 10.61 -19.28 21.72
C LEU A 24 10.65 -19.36 20.18
N ILE A 25 11.62 -20.12 19.66
CA ILE A 25 11.75 -20.38 18.22
C ILE A 25 11.66 -21.88 18.00
N ARG A 26 10.67 -22.30 17.21
CA ARG A 26 10.47 -23.72 16.88
C ARG A 26 11.65 -24.27 16.09
N GLU A 27 12.05 -25.51 16.37
CA GLU A 27 13.06 -26.23 15.59
C GLU A 27 12.69 -26.19 14.09
N GLY A 28 13.65 -25.80 13.25
CA GLY A 28 13.47 -25.59 11.82
C GLY A 28 12.88 -24.24 11.42
N SER A 29 12.64 -23.32 12.35
CA SER A 29 12.10 -21.98 12.07
C SER A 29 13.05 -20.86 12.46
N SER A 30 12.69 -19.65 12.03
CA SER A 30 13.44 -18.42 12.29
C SER A 30 12.49 -17.32 12.72
N LYS A 31 12.95 -16.47 13.65
CA LYS A 31 12.22 -15.31 14.16
C LYS A 31 13.12 -14.08 14.12
N ARG A 32 12.58 -12.97 13.64
CA ARG A 32 13.21 -11.65 13.73
C ARG A 32 12.83 -11.03 15.07
N ILE A 33 13.84 -10.59 15.83
CA ILE A 33 13.70 -10.03 17.17
C ILE A 33 14.25 -8.61 17.11
N TYR A 34 13.43 -7.61 17.44
CA TYR A 34 13.86 -6.20 17.43
C TYR A 34 14.49 -5.86 18.77
N SER A 35 15.53 -5.03 18.74
CA SER A 35 16.15 -4.53 19.97
C SER A 35 15.21 -3.54 20.66
N LEU A 36 15.21 -3.52 22.00
CA LEU A 36 14.51 -2.48 22.76
C LEU A 36 15.36 -1.21 22.94
N ASP A 37 16.68 -1.37 22.85
CA ASP A 37 17.64 -0.29 23.10
C ASP A 37 18.00 0.48 21.82
N ASP A 38 17.77 -0.14 20.66
CA ASP A 38 18.11 0.39 19.33
C ASP A 38 16.98 0.02 18.36
N ALA A 39 16.21 1.01 17.91
CA ALA A 39 15.02 0.76 17.09
C ALA A 39 15.37 0.36 15.64
N GLU A 40 16.61 0.62 15.23
CA GLU A 40 17.16 0.42 13.91
C GLU A 40 17.82 -0.96 13.78
N CYS A 41 18.13 -1.59 14.91
CA CYS A 41 18.71 -2.92 14.97
C CYS A 41 17.69 -4.00 15.34
N SER A 42 17.84 -5.13 14.67
CA SER A 42 17.12 -6.36 14.94
C SER A 42 18.07 -7.54 14.77
N GLU A 43 17.66 -8.72 15.20
CA GLU A 43 18.40 -9.95 14.99
C GLU A 43 17.49 -10.97 14.29
N LEU A 44 18.01 -11.67 13.29
CA LEU A 44 17.37 -12.87 12.78
C LEU A 44 17.95 -14.07 13.50
N CYS A 45 17.15 -14.67 14.38
CA CYS A 45 17.49 -15.88 15.10
C CYS A 45 16.85 -17.10 14.43
N SER A 46 17.62 -18.16 14.22
CA SER A 46 17.17 -19.43 13.63
C SER A 46 17.46 -20.58 14.58
N CYS A 47 16.49 -21.48 14.74
CA CYS A 47 16.64 -22.71 15.50
C CYS A 47 16.89 -23.86 14.51
N GLY A 48 18.14 -24.28 14.39
CA GLY A 48 18.56 -25.38 13.51
C GLY A 48 18.20 -26.75 14.06
N GLU A 49 18.55 -27.78 13.29
CA GLU A 49 18.42 -29.18 13.70
C GLU A 49 19.23 -29.43 14.99
N ALA A 50 18.68 -30.22 15.90
CA ALA A 50 19.27 -30.49 17.22
C ALA A 50 19.31 -29.28 18.18
N LEU A 51 18.44 -28.29 17.99
CA LEU A 51 18.30 -27.10 18.85
C LEU A 51 19.53 -26.18 18.87
N THR A 52 20.27 -26.11 17.77
CA THR A 52 21.34 -25.13 17.62
C THR A 52 20.76 -23.75 17.31
N LEU A 53 20.94 -22.79 18.22
CA LEU A 53 20.49 -21.41 18.04
C LEU A 53 21.58 -20.57 17.36
N THR A 54 21.24 -19.90 16.26
CA THR A 54 22.11 -18.94 15.55
C THR A 54 21.38 -17.62 15.37
N CYS A 55 21.99 -16.50 15.77
CA CYS A 55 21.41 -15.16 15.62
C CYS A 55 22.36 -14.26 14.82
N HIS A 56 21.81 -13.50 13.88
CA HIS A 56 22.55 -12.54 13.06
C HIS A 56 21.98 -11.14 13.29
N ALA A 57 22.84 -10.19 13.65
CA ALA A 57 22.46 -8.80 13.80
C ALA A 57 22.21 -8.13 12.43
N LEU A 58 21.10 -7.40 12.33
CA LEU A 58 20.59 -6.73 11.16
C LEU A 58 20.22 -5.30 11.55
N CYS A 59 21.10 -4.35 11.22
CA CYS A 59 20.89 -2.94 11.51
C CYS A 59 20.73 -2.18 10.21
N VAL A 60 19.59 -1.51 10.06
CA VAL A 60 19.35 -0.65 8.89
C VAL A 60 20.04 0.70 9.07
N PRO A 61 20.54 1.33 7.99
CA PRO A 61 21.11 2.66 8.09
C PRO A 61 20.10 3.69 8.61
N PHE A 62 20.48 4.42 9.66
CA PHE A 62 19.75 5.60 10.11
C PHE A 62 20.00 6.77 9.16
N ALA A 63 19.29 6.78 8.03
CA ALA A 63 19.40 7.81 7.02
C ALA A 63 18.07 8.58 6.86
N PRO A 64 18.09 9.93 6.88
CA PRO A 64 16.91 10.74 6.60
C PRO A 64 16.57 10.71 5.12
N CYS A 65 15.29 10.91 4.80
CA CYS A 65 14.83 11.02 3.42
C CYS A 65 14.79 12.49 3.03
N ARG A 66 15.24 12.80 1.81
CA ARG A 66 15.31 14.16 1.30
C ARG A 66 14.36 14.35 0.13
N THR A 67 13.62 15.44 0.14
CA THR A 67 12.92 15.96 -1.04
C THR A 67 13.55 17.28 -1.49
N ALA A 68 13.03 17.88 -2.56
CA ALA A 68 13.45 19.21 -2.98
C ALA A 68 13.17 20.30 -1.93
N LEU A 69 12.20 20.07 -1.03
CA LEU A 69 11.66 21.09 -0.13
C LEU A 69 11.88 20.79 1.37
N ALA A 70 12.14 19.52 1.74
CA ALA A 70 12.22 19.13 3.15
C ALA A 70 13.10 17.89 3.38
N PHE A 71 13.46 17.70 4.65
CA PHE A 71 14.07 16.47 5.18
C PHE A 71 13.09 15.79 6.13
N TYR A 72 13.02 14.47 6.06
CA TYR A 72 12.21 13.62 6.93
C TYR A 72 13.16 12.73 7.71
N SER A 73 13.01 12.71 9.04
CA SER A 73 13.76 11.79 9.89
C SER A 73 13.40 10.34 9.55
N HIS A 74 14.31 9.42 9.85
CA HIS A 74 14.03 7.99 9.74
C HIS A 74 12.76 7.62 10.52
N ALA A 75 11.99 6.66 10.01
CA ALA A 75 10.69 6.21 10.50
C ALA A 75 9.59 7.30 10.55
N SER A 76 9.80 8.46 9.95
CA SER A 76 8.78 9.51 9.91
C SER A 76 7.70 9.25 8.85
N PRO A 77 6.42 9.49 9.16
CA PRO A 77 5.36 9.40 8.18
C PRO A 77 5.48 10.52 7.14
N ALA A 78 5.09 10.21 5.91
CA ALA A 78 5.03 11.14 4.80
C ALA A 78 3.82 10.83 3.91
N TYR A 79 3.56 11.72 2.96
CA TYR A 79 2.53 11.53 1.94
C TYR A 79 3.09 11.95 0.59
N GLN A 80 2.86 11.13 -0.43
CA GLN A 80 3.18 11.48 -1.81
C GLN A 80 1.91 11.42 -2.65
N ALA A 81 1.73 12.44 -3.49
CA ALA A 81 0.61 12.49 -4.41
C ALA A 81 0.56 11.21 -5.26
N PHE A 82 -0.63 10.64 -5.43
CA PHE A 82 -0.92 9.41 -6.16
C PHE A 82 -0.32 8.11 -5.61
N ARG A 83 0.70 8.18 -4.74
CA ARG A 83 1.28 7.01 -4.05
C ARG A 83 0.69 6.75 -2.67
N GLY A 84 -0.01 7.72 -2.09
CA GLY A 84 -0.67 7.62 -0.80
C GLY A 84 0.26 7.90 0.38
N ARG A 85 0.01 7.22 1.51
CA ARG A 85 0.88 7.31 2.69
C ARG A 85 2.22 6.63 2.41
N CYS A 86 3.28 7.22 2.94
CA CYS A 86 4.63 6.73 2.82
C CYS A 86 5.35 6.77 4.16
N LEU A 87 6.40 5.96 4.30
CA LEU A 87 7.33 5.94 5.42
C LEU A 87 8.69 6.39 4.92
N CYS A 88 9.33 7.34 5.60
CA CYS A 88 10.75 7.56 5.41
C CYS A 88 11.54 6.45 6.11
N TYR A 89 12.26 5.62 5.37
CA TYR A 89 13.00 4.50 5.92
C TYR A 89 14.32 4.33 5.18
N SER A 90 15.44 4.39 5.93
CA SER A 90 16.80 4.24 5.40
C SER A 90 17.08 5.09 4.15
N GLY A 91 16.67 6.37 4.17
CA GLY A 91 16.90 7.32 3.08
C GLY A 91 15.94 7.20 1.89
N ARG A 92 14.95 6.31 1.95
CA ARG A 92 13.96 6.09 0.87
C ARG A 92 12.52 6.26 1.37
N PHE A 93 11.62 6.64 0.47
CA PHE A 93 10.19 6.74 0.77
C PHE A 93 9.46 5.47 0.33
N ILE A 94 9.12 4.63 1.30
CA ILE A 94 8.34 3.41 1.07
C ILE A 94 6.86 3.79 1.12
N CYS A 95 6.18 3.73 -0.02
CA CYS A 95 4.78 4.14 -0.15
C CYS A 95 3.83 2.95 -0.32
N MET A 96 2.55 3.16 -0.05
CA MET A 96 1.50 2.16 -0.25
C MET A 96 1.36 1.74 -1.71
N LYS A 97 1.43 2.70 -2.66
CA LYS A 97 1.28 2.42 -4.09
C LYS A 97 2.58 2.65 -4.86
N PRO A 98 2.81 1.89 -5.96
CA PRO A 98 3.86 2.21 -6.92
C PRO A 98 3.67 3.60 -7.54
N PRO A 99 4.73 4.18 -8.13
CA PRO A 99 4.64 5.36 -8.98
C PRO A 99 3.59 5.22 -10.10
N LEU A 100 3.03 6.36 -10.53
CA LEU A 100 2.09 6.42 -11.65
C LEU A 100 2.73 5.87 -12.94
N GLY A 101 1.95 5.12 -13.71
CA GLY A 101 2.38 4.56 -14.99
C GLY A 101 3.10 3.22 -14.90
N GLU A 102 3.45 2.74 -13.70
CA GLU A 102 4.09 1.43 -13.51
C GLU A 102 3.09 0.27 -13.48
N TYR A 103 1.78 0.55 -13.37
CA TYR A 103 0.74 -0.46 -13.28
C TYR A 103 -0.62 0.03 -13.77
N ILE A 104 -1.46 -0.90 -14.21
CA ILE A 104 -2.88 -0.70 -14.52
C ILE A 104 -3.64 -1.87 -13.90
N LEU A 105 -4.60 -1.58 -13.01
CA LEU A 105 -5.39 -2.61 -12.34
C LEU A 105 -6.67 -2.91 -13.15
N PRO A 106 -6.90 -4.17 -13.56
CA PRO A 106 -8.21 -4.58 -14.07
C PRO A 106 -9.23 -4.70 -12.93
N GLY A 107 -10.46 -5.07 -13.25
CA GLY A 107 -11.45 -5.43 -12.23
C GLY A 107 -10.93 -6.51 -11.27
N GLY A 108 -10.97 -6.25 -9.96
CA GLY A 108 -10.35 -7.14 -8.97
C GLY A 108 -10.26 -6.56 -7.57
N VAL A 109 -9.79 -7.41 -6.64
CA VAL A 109 -9.47 -7.05 -5.26
C VAL A 109 -7.95 -7.16 -5.08
N PHE A 110 -7.31 -6.06 -4.74
CA PHE A 110 -5.85 -5.96 -4.69
C PHE A 110 -5.36 -5.49 -3.32
N LEU A 111 -4.21 -6.02 -2.92
CA LEU A 111 -3.40 -5.53 -1.81
C LEU A 111 -2.13 -4.91 -2.42
N LEU A 112 -2.00 -3.60 -2.26
CA LEU A 112 -0.81 -2.84 -2.64
C LEU A 112 0.10 -2.76 -1.41
N LEU A 113 1.36 -3.11 -1.60
CA LEU A 113 2.36 -3.23 -0.54
C LEU A 113 3.57 -2.36 -0.88
N GLY A 114 4.09 -1.67 0.13
CA GLY A 114 5.41 -1.07 0.14
C GLY A 114 6.35 -1.85 1.05
N TYR A 115 7.54 -2.19 0.56
CA TYR A 115 8.55 -2.94 1.31
C TYR A 115 9.90 -2.22 1.34
N SER A 116 10.69 -2.54 2.36
CA SER A 116 12.05 -2.03 2.53
C SER A 116 13.04 -2.92 1.79
N ALA A 117 13.58 -2.42 0.68
CA ALA A 117 14.68 -3.07 -0.03
C ALA A 117 15.94 -3.19 0.84
N ALA A 118 16.15 -2.26 1.78
CA ALA A 118 17.25 -2.33 2.74
C ALA A 118 17.10 -3.52 3.69
N ASP A 119 15.89 -3.78 4.21
CA ASP A 119 15.61 -4.95 5.04
C ASP A 119 15.76 -6.25 4.24
N GLU A 120 15.27 -6.29 3.00
CA GLU A 120 15.40 -7.47 2.14
C GLU A 120 16.88 -7.80 1.88
N ALA A 121 17.71 -6.80 1.57
CA ALA A 121 19.14 -6.99 1.37
C ALA A 121 19.88 -7.54 2.61
N LEU A 122 19.44 -7.16 3.81
CA LEU A 122 19.98 -7.67 5.08
C LEU A 122 19.51 -9.10 5.37
N LEU A 123 18.25 -9.44 5.06
CA LEU A 123 17.67 -10.76 5.36
C LEU A 123 18.07 -11.83 4.35
N ARG A 124 18.26 -11.46 3.08
CA ARG A 124 18.47 -12.40 1.98
C ARG A 124 19.69 -13.32 2.17
N PRO A 125 20.86 -12.87 2.64
CA PRO A 125 22.02 -13.74 2.88
C PRO A 125 21.77 -14.84 3.91
N HIS A 126 20.80 -14.65 4.81
CA HIS A 126 20.50 -15.58 5.90
C HIS A 126 19.26 -16.44 5.64
N THR A 127 18.36 -15.98 4.78
CA THR A 127 17.10 -16.67 4.48
C THR A 127 17.11 -17.37 3.13
N ASN A 128 17.91 -16.89 2.18
CA ASN A 128 17.84 -17.24 0.75
C ASN A 128 16.44 -17.01 0.14
N LEU A 129 15.63 -16.15 0.76
CA LEU A 129 14.29 -15.80 0.28
C LEU A 129 14.32 -14.38 -0.28
N GLY A 130 13.62 -14.20 -1.39
CA GLY A 130 13.41 -12.90 -2.01
C GLY A 130 11.99 -12.39 -1.83
N VAL A 131 11.77 -11.19 -2.34
CA VAL A 131 10.48 -10.49 -2.35
C VAL A 131 9.36 -11.35 -2.98
N GLN A 132 9.65 -12.11 -4.04
CA GLN A 132 8.67 -12.99 -4.69
C GLN A 132 8.19 -14.14 -3.79
N ASP A 133 9.04 -14.61 -2.89
CA ASP A 133 8.68 -15.67 -1.92
C ASP A 133 7.74 -15.13 -0.83
N ALA A 134 7.70 -13.81 -0.64
CA ALA A 134 6.87 -13.16 0.37
C ALA A 134 5.37 -13.35 0.08
N VAL A 135 4.96 -13.49 -1.19
CA VAL A 135 3.55 -13.79 -1.52
C VAL A 135 3.12 -15.14 -0.97
N ARG A 136 3.97 -16.17 -1.12
CA ARG A 136 3.69 -17.52 -0.58
C ARG A 136 3.73 -17.51 0.94
N ALA A 137 4.71 -16.83 1.54
CA ALA A 137 4.76 -16.67 3.00
C ALA A 137 3.52 -15.93 3.54
N LEU A 138 3.03 -14.92 2.81
CA LEU A 138 1.83 -14.18 3.19
C LEU A 138 0.57 -15.04 3.08
N GLN A 139 0.45 -15.86 2.03
CA GLN A 139 -0.63 -16.84 1.93
C GLN A 139 -0.63 -17.80 3.14
N GLN A 140 0.55 -18.32 3.50
CA GLN A 140 0.68 -19.20 4.67
C GLN A 140 0.30 -18.47 5.96
N TYR A 141 0.72 -17.21 6.12
CA TYR A 141 0.37 -16.37 7.26
C TYR A 141 -1.14 -16.18 7.38
N VAL A 142 -1.84 -15.90 6.27
CA VAL A 142 -3.32 -15.80 6.25
C VAL A 142 -3.94 -17.09 6.80
N THR A 143 -3.54 -18.24 6.27
CA THR A 143 -4.10 -19.54 6.68
C THR A 143 -3.77 -19.93 8.12
N THR A 144 -2.71 -19.36 8.69
CA THR A 144 -2.26 -19.70 10.05
C THR A 144 -2.83 -18.76 11.11
N TYR A 145 -2.92 -17.46 10.81
CA TYR A 145 -3.17 -16.41 11.82
C TYR A 145 -4.42 -15.57 11.56
N ILE A 146 -5.00 -15.60 10.36
CA ILE A 146 -6.16 -14.77 10.02
C ILE A 146 -7.40 -15.63 9.87
N ASP A 147 -7.38 -16.55 8.91
CA ASP A 147 -8.51 -17.42 8.61
C ASP A 147 -8.00 -18.71 7.95
N ASN A 148 -8.14 -19.83 8.66
CA ASN A 148 -7.71 -21.15 8.18
C ASN A 148 -8.72 -21.82 7.24
N GLN A 149 -9.93 -21.27 7.11
CA GLN A 149 -10.99 -21.77 6.25
C GLN A 149 -11.17 -20.93 4.98
N THR A 150 -10.38 -19.86 4.82
CA THR A 150 -10.50 -19.00 3.65
C THR A 150 -10.22 -19.73 2.34
N GLN A 151 -11.01 -19.40 1.32
CA GLN A 151 -10.77 -19.81 -0.07
C GLN A 151 -9.99 -18.75 -0.86
N CYS A 152 -9.69 -17.60 -0.25
CA CYS A 152 -8.97 -16.52 -0.91
C CYS A 152 -7.51 -16.90 -1.13
N THR A 153 -7.14 -16.92 -2.41
CA THR A 153 -5.77 -17.17 -2.86
C THR A 153 -5.10 -15.87 -3.26
N LEU A 154 -3.93 -15.62 -2.69
CA LEU A 154 -3.08 -14.47 -2.98
C LEU A 154 -2.14 -14.81 -4.13
N THR A 155 -2.14 -13.95 -5.14
CA THR A 155 -1.30 -14.12 -6.34
C THR A 155 -0.53 -12.84 -6.63
N LEU A 156 0.72 -12.99 -7.06
CA LEU A 156 1.52 -11.84 -7.49
C LEU A 156 0.91 -11.26 -8.76
N PHE A 157 0.51 -9.99 -8.73
CA PHE A 157 0.01 -9.27 -9.90
C PHE A 157 1.12 -8.46 -10.58
N ASN A 158 1.86 -7.67 -9.81
CA ASN A 158 2.97 -6.88 -10.32
C ASN A 158 4.01 -6.63 -9.21
N MET A 159 5.24 -6.31 -9.59
CA MET A 159 6.33 -6.02 -8.67
C MET A 159 7.25 -4.95 -9.27
N THR A 160 7.62 -3.98 -8.43
CA THR A 160 8.58 -2.92 -8.75
C THR A 160 9.65 -2.88 -7.64
N GLU A 161 10.56 -1.91 -7.66
CA GLU A 161 11.73 -1.89 -6.75
C GLU A 161 11.34 -1.87 -5.26
N GLU A 162 10.27 -1.17 -4.87
CA GLU A 162 9.84 -1.06 -3.46
C GLU A 162 8.35 -1.33 -3.28
N ASN A 163 7.67 -1.81 -4.32
CA ASN A 163 6.25 -2.11 -4.26
C ASN A 163 5.91 -3.50 -4.83
N ILE A 164 4.91 -4.14 -4.23
CA ILE A 164 4.28 -5.37 -4.73
C ILE A 164 2.79 -5.12 -4.82
N ILE A 165 2.17 -5.62 -5.88
CA ILE A 165 0.71 -5.71 -6.00
C ILE A 165 0.33 -7.19 -5.95
N ILE A 166 -0.53 -7.54 -5.00
CA ILE A 166 -1.08 -8.89 -4.85
C ILE A 166 -2.56 -8.84 -5.21
N ALA A 167 -3.01 -9.72 -6.09
CA ALA A 167 -4.43 -9.93 -6.36
C ALA A 167 -4.96 -11.07 -5.47
N ALA A 168 -6.09 -10.83 -4.81
CA ALA A 168 -6.83 -11.89 -4.11
C ALA A 168 -7.92 -12.43 -5.04
N ARG A 169 -7.96 -13.75 -5.16
CA ARG A 169 -8.90 -14.46 -6.03
C ARG A 169 -9.60 -15.58 -5.29
N LEU A 170 -10.84 -15.85 -5.67
CA LEU A 170 -11.52 -17.08 -5.29
C LEU A 170 -11.25 -18.16 -6.33
N PRO A 171 -11.40 -19.46 -5.99
CA PRO A 171 -11.33 -20.53 -6.97
C PRO A 171 -12.31 -20.25 -8.11
N HIS A 172 -11.85 -20.46 -9.35
CA HIS A 172 -12.69 -20.18 -10.51
C HIS A 172 -13.90 -21.12 -10.54
N ASP A 173 -15.10 -20.54 -10.47
CA ASP A 173 -16.36 -21.25 -10.70
C ASP A 173 -16.82 -20.93 -12.12
N GLY A 174 -16.64 -21.89 -13.04
CA GLY A 174 -16.98 -21.75 -14.46
C GLY A 174 -18.47 -21.50 -14.75
N LYS A 175 -19.32 -21.48 -13.73
CA LYS A 175 -20.75 -21.14 -13.83
C LYS A 175 -21.04 -19.65 -13.65
N LEU A 176 -20.11 -18.88 -13.04
CA LEU A 176 -20.32 -17.47 -12.71
C LEU A 176 -19.80 -16.57 -13.82
N LYS A 177 -20.50 -15.45 -14.04
CA LYS A 177 -19.99 -14.36 -14.87
C LYS A 177 -18.92 -13.59 -14.11
N ASP A 178 -17.94 -13.01 -14.82
CA ASP A 178 -16.80 -12.29 -14.22
C ASP A 178 -17.21 -11.23 -13.18
N ILE A 179 -18.29 -10.48 -13.44
CA ILE A 179 -18.78 -9.45 -12.51
C ILE A 179 -19.37 -10.04 -11.23
N GLU A 180 -19.99 -11.22 -11.32
CA GLU A 180 -20.57 -11.92 -10.18
C GLU A 180 -19.46 -12.58 -9.35
N LEU A 181 -18.46 -13.16 -10.01
CA LEU A 181 -17.25 -13.65 -9.36
C LEU A 181 -16.54 -12.51 -8.62
N LEU A 182 -16.33 -11.35 -9.26
CA LEU A 182 -15.73 -10.18 -8.62
C LEU A 182 -16.51 -9.71 -7.39
N ARG A 183 -17.85 -9.75 -7.44
CA ARG A 183 -18.67 -9.42 -6.27
C ARG A 183 -18.41 -10.39 -5.12
N LYS A 184 -18.33 -11.69 -5.40
CA LYS A 184 -17.97 -12.70 -4.38
C LYS A 184 -16.55 -12.49 -3.86
N GLU A 185 -15.58 -12.26 -4.74
CA GLU A 185 -14.19 -11.96 -4.34
C GLU A 185 -14.12 -10.74 -3.43
N LYS A 186 -14.87 -9.68 -3.74
CA LYS A 186 -14.97 -8.51 -2.88
C LYS A 186 -15.55 -8.89 -1.52
N ASP A 187 -16.67 -9.59 -1.49
CA ASP A 187 -17.38 -9.91 -0.25
C ASP A 187 -16.54 -10.82 0.67
N GLU A 188 -15.79 -11.77 0.11
CA GLU A 188 -15.01 -12.76 0.87
C GLU A 188 -13.56 -12.31 1.14
N CYS A 189 -12.86 -11.76 0.15
CA CYS A 189 -11.42 -11.50 0.28
C CYS A 189 -11.08 -10.10 0.80
N THR A 190 -11.97 -9.11 0.68
CA THR A 190 -11.68 -7.74 1.14
C THR A 190 -11.42 -7.69 2.65
N ALA A 191 -12.16 -8.46 3.44
CA ALA A 191 -11.98 -8.49 4.89
C ALA A 191 -10.59 -9.01 5.27
N ILE A 192 -10.14 -10.09 4.63
CA ILE A 192 -8.82 -10.69 4.83
C ILE A 192 -7.73 -9.70 4.45
N LEU A 193 -7.82 -9.08 3.27
CA LEU A 193 -6.82 -8.11 2.83
C LEU A 193 -6.78 -6.87 3.73
N LYS A 194 -7.92 -6.42 4.26
CA LYS A 194 -7.97 -5.33 5.22
C LYS A 194 -7.31 -5.71 6.55
N THR A 195 -7.47 -6.93 7.02
CA THR A 195 -6.78 -7.43 8.21
C THR A 195 -5.27 -7.47 8.00
N ILE A 196 -4.80 -8.03 6.87
CA ILE A 196 -3.37 -8.00 6.51
C ILE A 196 -2.87 -6.56 6.48
N SER A 197 -3.59 -5.69 5.79
CA SER A 197 -3.18 -4.30 5.62
C SER A 197 -3.14 -3.54 6.95
N HIS A 198 -4.08 -3.82 7.84
CA HIS A 198 -4.06 -3.27 9.18
C HIS A 198 -2.82 -3.76 9.94
N GLN A 199 -2.57 -5.07 9.97
CA GLN A 199 -1.45 -5.67 10.69
C GLN A 199 -0.07 -5.21 10.19
N ILE A 200 0.09 -4.95 8.89
CA ILE A 200 1.31 -4.36 8.34
C ILE A 200 1.46 -2.92 8.84
N ASN A 201 0.42 -2.11 8.67
CA ASN A 201 0.47 -0.68 9.02
C ASN A 201 0.55 -0.41 10.53
N THR A 202 0.26 -1.40 11.38
CA THR A 202 0.36 -1.31 12.84
C THR A 202 1.49 -2.14 13.43
N GLU A 203 2.39 -2.66 12.60
CA GLU A 203 3.56 -3.45 13.02
C GLU A 203 3.20 -4.64 13.93
N HIS A 204 2.17 -5.40 13.54
CA HIS A 204 1.69 -6.55 14.32
C HIS A 204 2.82 -7.58 14.56
N ASN A 205 2.96 -8.02 15.81
CA ASN A 205 4.12 -8.80 16.29
C ASN A 205 4.42 -10.04 15.43
N GLU A 206 3.41 -10.84 15.07
CA GLU A 206 3.61 -12.06 14.27
C GLU A 206 4.15 -11.76 12.86
N LEU A 207 3.73 -10.64 12.26
CA LEU A 207 4.18 -10.24 10.92
C LEU A 207 5.56 -9.57 10.99
N GLN A 208 5.74 -8.69 11.96
CA GLN A 208 7.00 -7.97 12.20
C GLN A 208 8.12 -8.95 12.60
N SER A 209 7.82 -10.01 13.35
CA SER A 209 8.81 -11.03 13.73
C SER A 209 9.02 -12.12 12.66
N HIS A 210 8.25 -12.10 11.58
CA HIS A 210 8.42 -13.07 10.50
C HIS A 210 9.74 -12.84 9.76
N ARG A 211 10.45 -13.93 9.46
CA ARG A 211 11.75 -13.90 8.74
C ARG A 211 11.75 -13.27 7.34
N LEU A 212 10.58 -12.93 6.80
CA LEU A 212 10.42 -12.44 5.42
C LEU A 212 9.34 -11.35 5.35
N LEU A 213 8.17 -11.57 5.97
CA LEU A 213 7.08 -10.58 5.91
C LEU A 213 7.41 -9.27 6.65
N SER A 214 8.41 -9.28 7.54
CA SER A 214 8.90 -8.09 8.27
C SER A 214 9.50 -6.99 7.37
N ILE A 215 9.71 -7.26 6.08
CA ILE A 215 10.13 -6.25 5.11
C ILE A 215 8.99 -5.30 4.73
N PHE A 216 7.72 -5.70 4.91
CA PHE A 216 6.57 -4.87 4.56
C PHE A 216 6.40 -3.75 5.58
N LYS A 217 6.28 -2.52 5.10
CA LYS A 217 6.15 -1.32 5.94
C LYS A 217 4.83 -0.58 5.75
N MET A 218 4.26 -0.68 4.56
CA MET A 218 3.07 0.08 4.18
C MET A 218 2.15 -0.78 3.33
N SER A 219 0.84 -0.61 3.49
CA SER A 219 -0.13 -1.35 2.69
C SER A 219 -1.46 -0.63 2.52
N GLU A 220 -2.13 -0.89 1.40
CA GLU A 220 -3.47 -0.41 1.09
C GLU A 220 -4.27 -1.47 0.32
N VAL A 221 -5.58 -1.52 0.56
CA VAL A 221 -6.49 -2.41 -0.17
C VAL A 221 -7.24 -1.60 -1.21
N GLU A 222 -7.28 -2.08 -2.45
CA GLU A 222 -7.97 -1.43 -3.55
C GLU A 222 -8.92 -2.40 -4.24
N VAL A 223 -10.17 -1.99 -4.43
CA VAL A 223 -11.19 -2.77 -5.12
C VAL A 223 -11.57 -2.02 -6.38
N ILE A 224 -11.26 -2.62 -7.53
CA ILE A 224 -11.53 -2.05 -8.85
C ILE A 224 -12.73 -2.77 -9.44
N TRP A 225 -13.75 -2.00 -9.82
CA TRP A 225 -14.86 -2.50 -10.61
C TRP A 225 -14.57 -2.23 -12.09
N PRO A 226 -14.77 -3.21 -12.98
CA PRO A 226 -14.68 -2.96 -14.41
C PRO A 226 -15.77 -1.95 -14.80
N GLU A 227 -15.43 -1.01 -15.70
CA GLU A 227 -16.41 -0.07 -16.21
C GLU A 227 -17.56 -0.83 -16.87
N SER A 228 -18.78 -0.53 -16.45
CA SER A 228 -19.96 -1.08 -17.10
C SER A 228 -20.01 -0.53 -18.52
N THR A 229 -20.17 -1.41 -19.51
CA THR A 229 -20.23 -1.07 -20.94
C THR A 229 -21.32 -0.05 -21.29
N SER A 230 -22.23 0.25 -20.35
CA SER A 230 -23.26 1.30 -20.45
C SER A 230 -22.75 2.73 -20.18
N ALA A 231 -21.65 2.91 -19.43
CA ALA A 231 -21.08 4.23 -19.15
C ALA A 231 -20.14 4.73 -20.29
N ALA A 232 -19.55 3.81 -21.06
CA ALA A 232 -18.72 4.17 -22.22
C ALA A 232 -19.53 4.71 -23.41
N GLN A 233 -20.84 4.44 -23.49
CA GLN A 233 -21.72 4.94 -24.56
C GLN A 233 -22.33 6.32 -24.27
N SER A 234 -22.31 6.80 -23.02
CA SER A 234 -22.78 8.16 -22.69
C SER A 234 -21.68 9.23 -22.83
N GLY A 235 -20.40 8.83 -22.93
CA GLY A 235 -19.25 9.73 -23.06
C GLY A 235 -18.98 10.29 -24.46
N HIS A 236 -19.61 9.77 -25.51
CA HIS A 236 -19.42 10.25 -26.90
C HIS A 236 -20.52 11.21 -27.40
N GLY A 237 -21.42 11.67 -26.52
CA GLY A 237 -22.54 12.55 -26.88
C GLY A 237 -22.52 13.99 -26.33
N GLN A 238 -21.58 14.36 -25.45
CA GLN A 238 -21.65 15.61 -24.68
C GLN A 238 -20.46 16.57 -24.90
N ALA A 239 -20.07 16.80 -26.16
CA ALA A 239 -19.12 17.87 -26.52
C ALA A 239 -19.74 19.02 -27.35
N ARG A 240 -21.08 19.09 -27.47
CA ARG A 240 -21.76 20.19 -28.21
C ARG A 240 -22.63 21.12 -27.36
N GLY A 241 -22.93 20.77 -26.11
CA GLY A 241 -23.80 21.59 -25.23
C GLY A 241 -23.08 22.70 -24.46
N CYS A 242 -21.82 22.48 -24.06
CA CYS A 242 -21.11 23.40 -23.16
C CYS A 242 -20.59 24.67 -23.89
N HIS A 243 -20.28 24.58 -25.18
CA HIS A 243 -19.85 25.73 -25.97
C HIS A 243 -20.94 26.79 -26.15
N ARG A 244 -22.22 26.39 -26.27
CA ARG A 244 -23.32 27.37 -26.47
C ARG A 244 -23.60 28.22 -25.23
N LEU A 245 -23.45 27.65 -24.03
CA LEU A 245 -23.66 28.36 -22.77
C LEU A 245 -22.53 29.36 -22.48
N LEU A 246 -21.28 29.01 -22.77
CA LEU A 246 -20.14 29.93 -22.66
C LEU A 246 -20.23 31.09 -23.66
N HIS A 247 -20.68 30.85 -24.90
CA HIS A 247 -20.87 31.94 -25.87
C HIS A 247 -22.01 32.90 -25.48
N LEU A 248 -23.13 32.40 -24.93
CA LEU A 248 -24.20 33.28 -24.43
C LEU A 248 -23.74 34.14 -23.25
N ALA A 249 -23.00 33.56 -22.30
CA ALA A 249 -22.48 34.30 -21.15
C ALA A 249 -21.48 35.40 -21.57
N LEU A 250 -20.62 35.11 -22.57
CA LEU A 250 -19.67 36.08 -23.09
C LEU A 250 -20.36 37.24 -23.82
N LEU A 251 -21.39 36.95 -24.64
CA LEU A 251 -22.18 37.99 -25.32
C LEU A 251 -22.97 38.87 -24.35
N LEU A 252 -23.54 38.28 -23.28
CA LEU A 252 -24.22 39.04 -22.23
C LEU A 252 -23.26 39.96 -21.46
N SER A 253 -22.03 39.50 -21.20
CA SER A 253 -21.02 40.33 -20.53
C SER A 253 -20.55 41.51 -21.39
N LEU A 254 -20.38 41.32 -22.71
CA LEU A 254 -20.01 42.39 -23.64
C LEU A 254 -21.14 43.43 -23.83
N ALA A 255 -22.40 43.00 -23.80
CA ALA A 255 -23.56 43.91 -23.83
C ALA A 255 -23.68 44.76 -22.54
N TYR A 256 -23.29 44.20 -21.39
CA TYR A 256 -23.30 44.93 -20.11
C TYR A 256 -22.17 45.96 -20.01
N LEU A 257 -20.99 45.68 -20.59
CA LEU A 257 -19.88 46.65 -20.63
C LEU A 257 -20.15 47.81 -21.61
N SER A 258 -20.79 47.56 -22.75
CA SER A 258 -21.11 48.61 -23.71
C SER A 258 -22.20 49.59 -23.23
N THR A 259 -23.16 49.10 -22.44
CA THR A 259 -24.21 49.95 -21.82
C THR A 259 -23.70 50.79 -20.66
N THR A 260 -22.68 50.32 -19.93
CA THR A 260 -22.03 51.09 -18.85
C THR A 260 -21.10 52.18 -19.40
N THR A 261 -20.44 51.96 -20.52
CA THR A 261 -19.64 53.00 -21.19
C THR A 261 -20.49 54.13 -21.79
N LEU A 262 -21.69 53.84 -22.31
CA LEU A 262 -22.59 54.90 -22.80
C LEU A 262 -23.16 55.76 -21.66
N ARG A 263 -23.47 55.16 -20.50
CA ARG A 263 -23.97 55.91 -19.33
C ARG A 263 -22.93 56.84 -18.70
N MET A 264 -21.64 56.56 -18.83
CA MET A 264 -20.57 57.44 -18.33
C MET A 264 -20.26 58.62 -19.25
N SER A 265 -20.55 58.53 -20.56
CA SER A 265 -20.38 59.67 -21.48
C SER A 265 -21.46 60.74 -21.34
N ASP A 266 -22.68 60.40 -20.89
CA ASP A 266 -23.74 61.39 -20.67
C ASP A 266 -23.58 62.16 -19.33
N ALA A 267 -22.96 61.55 -18.32
CA ALA A 267 -22.72 62.21 -17.02
C ALA A 267 -21.60 63.25 -17.04
N SER A 268 -20.73 63.26 -18.07
CA SER A 268 -19.60 64.19 -18.16
C SER A 268 -19.92 65.50 -18.91
N ARG A 269 -21.11 65.62 -19.51
CA ARG A 269 -21.51 66.81 -20.31
C ARG A 269 -22.25 67.90 -19.52
N GLN A 270 -22.57 67.68 -18.24
CA GLN A 270 -23.35 68.62 -17.42
C GLN A 270 -22.55 69.36 -16.32
N GLY A 271 -21.21 69.22 -16.29
CA GLY A 271 -20.37 69.75 -15.20
C GLY A 271 -19.33 70.81 -15.57
N ARG A 272 -19.45 71.52 -16.71
CA ARG A 272 -18.43 72.50 -17.13
C ARG A 272 -19.01 73.74 -17.83
N LEU A 273 -19.82 74.52 -17.11
CA LEU A 273 -19.99 75.95 -17.38
C LEU A 273 -20.06 76.68 -16.03
N GLY A 274 -18.95 77.27 -15.60
CA GLY A 274 -18.88 78.02 -14.35
C GLY A 274 -17.48 78.58 -14.09
N LEU A 275 -17.39 79.91 -14.13
CA LEU A 275 -16.31 80.79 -13.65
C LEU A 275 -15.04 80.92 -14.52
N ALA A 276 -15.05 81.94 -15.38
CA ALA A 276 -13.89 82.77 -15.68
C ALA A 276 -14.17 84.19 -15.16
N THR A 277 -13.29 84.70 -14.30
CA THR A 277 -13.00 86.12 -14.09
C THR A 277 -11.49 86.25 -14.17
#